data_AF-A0A7N0V4E3-F1
#
_entry.id   AF-A0A7N0V4E3-F1
#
_cell.length_a   1.000
_cell.length_b   1.000
_cell.length_c   1.000
_cell.angle_alpha   90.00
_cell.angle_beta   90.00
_cell.angle_gamma   90.00
#
_symmetry.space_group_name_H-M   'P 1'
#
loop_
_entity.id
_entity.type
_entity.pdbx_description
1 polymer ?
#
loop_
_entity_poly.entity_id
_entity_poly.type
_entity_poly.pdbx_seq_one_letter_code
_entity_poly.pdbx_strand_id
1 'polypeptide(L)'
;MSIRQSEDDVIDCIDIYQQPAFDHPLLKDHKIEAKGNWWLELGGEIVGYWPAQIFTHLSRSAARVQWGGEIINTRADDHHTTTQMGSGHFASERHSKAALFYNLLLNTREDSPTFQRPGYVSIAGLSNGNCYSLLRSQYQKNFGDHFFYGGPGYSRSCP
;
A
#
# COMPACT_ATOMS: atom_id res chain seq x y z
N MET A 1 -0.60 -1.93 4.77
CA MET A 1 0.68 -1.65 4.07
C MET A 1 1.60 -2.83 4.29
N SER A 2 2.48 -3.15 3.36
CA SER A 2 3.55 -4.13 3.56
C SER A 2 4.84 -3.56 2.97
N ILE A 3 5.99 -4.04 3.45
CA ILE A 3 7.31 -3.73 2.90
C ILE A 3 7.86 -5.01 2.32
N ARG A 4 8.20 -4.98 1.02
CA ARG A 4 8.72 -6.15 0.29
C ARG A 4 10.16 -5.89 -0.14
N GLN A 5 11.10 -6.66 0.40
CA GLN A 5 12.53 -6.53 0.06
C GLN A 5 13.02 -7.49 -1.02
N SER A 6 12.32 -8.61 -1.22
CA SER A 6 12.53 -9.55 -2.32
C SER A 6 11.21 -10.21 -2.70
N GLU A 7 11.19 -11.08 -3.73
CA GLU A 7 9.92 -11.71 -4.12
C GLU A 7 9.31 -12.58 -3.02
N ASP A 8 10.16 -13.25 -2.23
CA ASP A 8 9.76 -14.21 -1.20
C ASP A 8 9.77 -13.61 0.21
N ASP A 9 10.05 -12.31 0.33
CA ASP A 9 10.22 -11.63 1.62
C ASP A 9 9.35 -10.38 1.72
N VAL A 10 8.15 -10.62 2.25
CA VAL A 10 7.13 -9.62 2.54
C VAL A 10 7.01 -9.49 4.05
N ILE A 11 7.19 -8.25 4.52
CA ILE A 11 7.05 -7.90 5.93
C ILE A 11 5.75 -7.11 6.07
N ASP A 12 4.76 -7.76 6.66
CA ASP A 12 3.42 -7.20 6.82
C ASP A 12 3.36 -6.10 7.90
N CYS A 13 2.34 -5.26 7.78
CA CYS A 13 1.98 -4.33 8.86
C CYS A 13 1.23 -5.08 9.94
N ILE A 14 1.89 -5.17 11.09
CA ILE A 14 1.34 -5.67 12.34
C ILE A 14 1.24 -4.48 13.30
N ASP A 15 0.29 -4.50 14.22
CA ASP A 15 0.20 -3.48 15.27
C ASP A 15 1.54 -3.35 16.00
N ILE A 16 1.98 -2.11 16.28
CA ILE A 16 3.31 -1.84 16.83
C ILE A 16 3.61 -2.63 18.12
N TYR A 17 2.58 -2.93 18.93
CA TYR A 17 2.73 -3.70 20.16
C TYR A 17 2.64 -5.21 19.96
N GLN A 18 2.31 -5.66 18.74
CA GLN A 18 2.19 -7.07 18.36
C GLN A 18 3.25 -7.48 17.31
N GLN A 19 4.18 -6.59 16.97
CA GLN A 19 5.22 -6.83 15.97
C GLN A 19 6.16 -7.98 16.41
N PRO A 20 6.19 -9.13 15.71
CA PRO A 20 7.12 -10.23 15.97
C PRO A 20 8.58 -9.83 15.78
N ALA A 21 8.83 -8.72 15.08
CA ALA A 21 10.16 -8.15 14.92
C ALA A 21 10.85 -7.92 16.28
N PHE A 22 10.12 -7.59 17.35
CA PHE A 22 10.70 -7.40 18.68
C PHE A 22 11.17 -8.70 19.36
N ASP A 23 10.77 -9.87 18.84
CA ASP A 23 11.29 -11.16 19.28
C ASP A 23 12.67 -11.46 18.66
N HIS A 24 13.11 -10.67 17.67
CA HIS A 24 14.40 -10.85 17.03
C HIS A 24 15.56 -10.53 18.00
N PRO A 25 16.62 -11.35 18.09
CA PRO A 25 17.72 -11.13 19.02
C PRO A 25 18.40 -9.75 18.92
N LEU A 26 18.38 -9.13 17.72
CA LEU A 26 18.94 -7.80 17.49
C LEU A 26 18.06 -6.65 18.04
N LEU A 27 16.80 -6.93 18.40
CA LEU A 27 15.79 -5.91 18.74
C LEU A 27 15.31 -5.98 20.19
N LYS A 28 15.90 -6.86 21.01
CA LYS A 28 15.50 -7.12 22.40
C LYS A 28 15.38 -5.86 23.29
N ASP A 29 16.20 -4.84 23.04
CA ASP A 29 16.22 -3.57 23.79
C ASP A 29 15.97 -2.36 22.86
N HIS A 30 15.39 -2.59 21.68
CA HIS A 30 15.21 -1.54 20.68
C HIS A 30 14.18 -0.51 21.14
N LYS A 31 14.55 0.77 21.05
CA LYS A 31 13.62 1.88 21.29
C LYS A 31 13.02 2.31 19.96
N ILE A 32 11.70 2.48 19.95
CA ILE A 32 10.99 2.99 18.77
C ILE A 32 11.46 4.44 18.53
N GLU A 33 12.24 4.61 17.46
CA GLU A 33 12.71 5.89 16.99
C GLU A 33 12.33 6.03 15.51
N ALA A 34 11.69 7.14 15.14
CA ALA A 34 11.34 7.38 13.75
C ALA A 34 12.60 7.56 12.89
N LYS A 35 13.61 8.29 13.37
CA LYS A 35 14.77 8.61 12.55
C LYS A 35 15.52 7.36 12.08
N GLY A 36 15.61 7.18 10.75
CA GLY A 36 16.39 6.11 10.13
C GLY A 36 15.71 4.74 10.14
N ASN A 37 14.42 4.64 10.49
CA ASN A 37 13.64 3.40 10.43
C ASN A 37 12.46 3.55 9.47
N TRP A 38 11.69 2.48 9.26
CA TRP A 38 10.43 2.58 8.52
C TRP A 38 9.27 2.68 9.50
N TRP A 39 8.32 3.55 9.20
CA TRP A 39 7.09 3.66 9.99
C TRP A 39 5.91 4.04 9.11
N LEU A 40 4.72 3.63 9.54
CA LEU A 40 3.45 4.03 8.96
C LEU A 40 2.73 4.92 9.96
N GLU A 41 2.43 6.15 9.53
CA GLU A 41 1.64 7.10 10.30
C GLU A 41 0.25 7.26 9.66
N LEU A 42 -0.80 7.16 10.47
CA LEU A 42 -2.18 7.42 10.07
C LEU A 42 -2.80 8.41 11.06
N GLY A 43 -3.20 9.60 10.58
CA GLY A 43 -3.86 10.59 11.42
C GLY A 43 -2.99 11.16 12.55
N GLY A 44 -1.66 11.16 12.40
CA GLY A 44 -0.70 11.58 13.43
C GLY A 44 -0.27 10.45 14.37
N GLU A 45 -0.84 9.25 14.24
CA GLU A 45 -0.50 8.09 15.06
C GLU A 45 0.38 7.10 14.28
N ILE A 46 1.45 6.63 14.90
CA ILE A 46 2.28 5.55 14.33
C ILE A 46 1.55 4.22 14.55
N VAL A 47 1.10 3.61 13.46
CA VAL A 47 0.35 2.33 13.47
C VAL A 47 1.18 1.14 13.00
N GLY A 48 2.35 1.40 12.40
CA GLY A 48 3.28 0.37 11.95
C GLY A 48 4.72 0.85 12.08
N TYR A 49 5.62 -0.07 12.43
CA TYR A 49 7.03 0.24 12.63
C TYR A 49 7.90 -0.95 12.23
N TRP A 50 8.95 -0.68 11.48
CA TRP A 50 9.91 -1.68 11.03
C TRP A 50 11.34 -1.12 11.14
N PRO A 51 12.15 -1.64 12.08
CA PRO A 51 13.53 -1.21 12.25
C PRO A 51 14.35 -1.39 10.98
N ALA A 52 15.26 -0.46 10.64
CA ALA A 52 16.11 -0.62 9.46
C ALA A 52 16.97 -1.90 9.50
N GLN A 53 17.29 -2.39 10.69
CA GLN A 53 18.15 -3.53 10.96
C GLN A 53 17.59 -4.87 10.45
N ILE A 54 16.28 -4.98 10.21
CA ILE A 54 15.68 -6.22 9.68
C ILE A 54 15.72 -6.28 8.15
N PHE A 55 16.13 -5.20 7.50
CA PHE A 55 16.19 -5.12 6.03
C PHE A 55 17.61 -5.31 5.52
N THR A 56 17.74 -6.12 4.47
CA THR A 56 19.00 -6.31 3.74
C THR A 56 19.14 -5.32 2.58
N HIS A 57 18.03 -4.98 1.92
CA HIS A 57 18.03 -4.13 0.72
C HIS A 57 17.32 -2.79 0.90
N LEU A 58 16.49 -2.65 1.93
CA LEU A 58 15.64 -1.47 2.16
C LEU A 58 16.00 -0.71 3.44
N SER A 59 17.13 -0.99 4.08
CA SER A 59 17.51 -0.35 5.35
C SER A 59 17.66 1.17 5.28
N ARG A 60 17.89 1.73 4.08
CA ARG A 60 18.09 3.17 3.87
C ARG A 60 16.96 3.86 3.11
N SER A 61 16.52 3.28 1.99
CA SER A 61 15.49 3.88 1.13
C SER A 61 14.77 2.84 0.29
N ALA A 62 13.60 3.20 -0.23
CA ALA A 62 12.82 2.34 -1.11
C ALA A 62 13.34 2.42 -2.55
N ALA A 63 13.51 1.26 -3.19
CA ALA A 63 13.80 1.19 -4.62
C ALA A 63 12.55 1.42 -5.48
N ARG A 64 11.37 1.03 -4.97
CA ARG A 64 10.07 1.17 -5.63
C ARG A 64 8.99 1.50 -4.62
N VAL A 65 8.03 2.32 -5.04
CA VAL A 65 6.81 2.60 -4.27
C VAL A 65 5.62 2.25 -5.15
N GLN A 66 4.67 1.51 -4.59
CA GLN A 66 3.43 1.11 -5.25
C GLN A 66 2.26 1.48 -4.35
N TRP A 67 1.14 1.84 -4.97
CA TRP A 67 -0.11 2.11 -4.28
C TRP A 67 -1.21 1.27 -4.91
N GLY A 68 -2.16 0.84 -4.09
CA GLY A 68 -3.28 0.04 -4.54
C GLY A 68 -3.81 -0.83 -3.41
N GLY A 69 -4.37 -1.96 -3.79
CA GLY A 69 -4.83 -2.99 -2.87
C GLY A 69 -4.62 -4.36 -3.50
N GLU A 70 -4.55 -5.36 -2.65
CA GLU A 70 -4.43 -6.77 -3.03
C GLU A 70 -5.60 -7.53 -2.41
N ILE A 71 -6.14 -8.47 -3.18
CA ILE A 71 -7.14 -9.43 -2.69
C ILE A 71 -6.53 -10.81 -2.87
N ILE A 72 -6.35 -11.51 -1.76
CA ILE A 72 -5.87 -12.89 -1.74
C ILE A 72 -7.09 -13.78 -1.50
N ASN A 73 -7.36 -14.68 -2.45
CA ASN A 73 -8.35 -15.73 -2.31
C ASN A 73 -7.67 -17.09 -2.45
N THR A 74 -7.51 -17.80 -1.33
CA THR A 74 -6.90 -19.14 -1.28
C THR A 74 -7.92 -20.28 -1.40
N ARG A 75 -9.21 -19.96 -1.54
CA ARG A 75 -10.27 -20.98 -1.67
C ARG A 75 -10.32 -21.52 -3.11
N ALA A 76 -10.48 -22.83 -3.23
CA ALA A 76 -10.60 -23.57 -4.49
C ALA A 76 -12.06 -23.72 -4.94
N ASP A 77 -12.93 -22.76 -4.62
CA ASP A 77 -14.30 -22.77 -5.12
C ASP A 77 -14.32 -22.29 -6.59
N ASP A 78 -15.24 -22.80 -7.41
CA ASP A 78 -15.39 -22.50 -8.85
C ASP A 78 -15.78 -21.03 -9.16
N HIS A 79 -15.71 -20.15 -8.17
CA HIS A 79 -16.12 -18.76 -8.29
C HIS A 79 -15.19 -17.78 -7.56
N HIS A 80 -15.06 -16.57 -8.11
CA HIS A 80 -14.27 -15.51 -7.49
C HIS A 80 -14.83 -15.12 -6.11
N THR A 81 -13.96 -14.64 -5.21
CA THR A 81 -14.38 -14.17 -3.88
C THR A 81 -15.37 -13.00 -3.96
N THR A 82 -16.33 -12.96 -3.04
CA THR A 82 -17.25 -11.82 -2.81
C THR A 82 -16.59 -10.66 -2.08
N THR A 83 -15.29 -10.74 -1.77
CA THR A 83 -14.55 -9.65 -1.10
C THR A 83 -14.53 -8.40 -1.98
N GLN A 84 -15.09 -7.31 -1.45
CA GLN A 84 -15.09 -6.02 -2.10
C GLN A 84 -13.74 -5.30 -1.90
N MET A 85 -13.27 -4.59 -2.93
CA MET A 85 -12.11 -3.70 -2.81
C MET A 85 -12.58 -2.25 -2.70
N GLY A 86 -12.02 -1.51 -1.74
CA GLY A 86 -12.38 -0.11 -1.50
C GLY A 86 -13.85 0.01 -1.08
N SER A 87 -14.65 0.72 -1.87
CA SER A 87 -16.10 0.88 -1.64
C SER A 87 -16.96 -0.21 -2.30
N GLY A 88 -16.34 -1.18 -3.00
CA GLY A 88 -17.05 -2.19 -3.81
C GLY A 88 -17.53 -1.70 -5.18
N HIS A 89 -17.47 -0.40 -5.44
CA HIS A 89 -17.79 0.20 -6.74
C HIS A 89 -16.60 0.14 -7.69
N PHE A 90 -16.88 0.06 -9.00
CA PHE A 90 -15.82 0.11 -10.00
C PHE A 90 -15.22 1.51 -10.10
N ALA A 91 -13.92 1.60 -10.39
CA ALA A 91 -13.18 2.84 -10.53
C ALA A 91 -13.75 3.78 -11.61
N SER A 92 -14.44 3.23 -12.62
CA SER A 92 -15.15 3.99 -13.66
C SER A 92 -16.30 4.83 -13.11
N GLU A 93 -16.85 4.48 -11.94
CA GLU A 93 -17.91 5.22 -11.26
C GLU A 93 -17.41 6.50 -10.57
N ARG A 94 -16.08 6.64 -10.38
CA ARG A 94 -15.41 7.88 -9.93
C ARG A 94 -15.97 8.42 -8.60
N HIS A 95 -15.98 9.75 -8.45
CA HIS A 95 -16.36 10.46 -7.23
C HIS A 95 -17.76 10.05 -6.73
N SER A 96 -17.95 10.13 -5.41
CA SER A 96 -19.17 9.72 -4.69
C SER A 96 -19.46 8.22 -4.67
N LYS A 97 -18.74 7.40 -5.45
CA LYS A 97 -18.96 5.97 -5.54
C LYS A 97 -17.71 5.14 -5.32
N ALA A 98 -16.70 5.31 -6.18
CA ALA A 98 -15.45 4.55 -6.11
C ALA A 98 -14.54 5.05 -4.98
N ALA A 99 -13.72 4.15 -4.44
CA ALA A 99 -12.68 4.53 -3.49
C ALA A 99 -11.55 5.30 -4.21
N LEU A 100 -10.83 6.12 -3.45
CA LEU A 100 -9.88 7.10 -3.98
C LEU A 100 -8.61 7.13 -3.14
N PHE A 101 -7.46 7.01 -3.80
CA PHE A 101 -6.18 7.51 -3.28
C PHE A 101 -5.93 8.87 -3.92
N TYR A 102 -5.65 9.90 -3.11
CA TYR A 102 -5.43 11.26 -3.58
C TYR A 102 -4.28 11.93 -2.83
N ASN A 103 -3.79 13.02 -3.42
CA ASN A 103 -2.64 13.80 -2.96
C ASN A 103 -1.40 12.91 -2.74
N LEU A 104 -1.13 12.03 -3.71
CA LEU A 104 0.04 11.17 -3.68
C LEU A 104 1.31 12.01 -3.77
N LEU A 105 2.20 11.84 -2.81
CA LEU A 105 3.47 12.54 -2.73
C LEU A 105 4.56 11.56 -2.27
N LEU A 106 5.80 11.84 -2.64
CA LEU A 106 6.98 11.08 -2.27
C LEU A 106 8.03 12.02 -1.68
N ASN A 107 8.74 11.56 -0.67
CA ASN A 107 10.01 12.17 -0.31
C ASN A 107 11.15 11.30 -0.83
N THR A 108 12.00 11.85 -1.69
CA THR A 108 13.16 11.16 -2.26
C THR A 108 14.49 11.72 -1.76
N ARG A 109 14.47 12.61 -0.78
CA ARG A 109 15.66 13.24 -0.19
C ARG A 109 15.76 12.86 1.28
N GLU A 110 16.92 12.32 1.67
CA GLU A 110 17.17 11.91 3.05
C GLU A 110 17.32 13.11 4.00
N ASP A 111 17.94 14.19 3.51
CA ASP A 111 18.32 15.34 4.33
C ASP A 111 17.22 16.40 4.44
N SER A 112 16.06 16.18 3.80
CA SER A 112 15.01 17.20 3.72
C SER A 112 13.62 16.56 3.68
N PRO A 113 12.67 17.00 4.52
CA PRO A 113 11.28 16.53 4.50
C PRO A 113 10.48 17.19 3.36
N THR A 114 11.04 17.23 2.15
CA THR A 114 10.40 17.83 0.98
C THR A 114 9.66 16.76 0.19
N PHE A 115 8.34 16.89 0.18
CA PHE A 115 7.46 16.02 -0.59
C PHE A 115 7.28 16.56 -2.01
N GLN A 116 7.42 15.68 -2.98
CA GLN A 116 7.28 15.97 -4.40
C GLN A 116 6.29 15.01 -5.06
N ARG A 117 5.79 15.41 -6.23
CA ARG A 117 4.84 14.60 -6.99
C ARG A 117 5.52 13.33 -7.50
N PRO A 118 4.82 12.17 -7.49
CA PRO A 118 5.25 10.99 -8.23
C PRO A 118 5.35 11.37 -9.71
N GLY A 119 6.52 11.22 -10.32
CA GLY A 119 6.74 11.58 -11.73
C GLY A 119 5.97 10.66 -12.67
N TYR A 120 6.67 9.83 -13.44
CA TYR A 120 6.00 8.81 -14.24
C TYR A 120 5.52 7.67 -13.33
N VAL A 121 4.22 7.38 -13.35
CA VAL A 121 3.59 6.26 -12.63
C VAL A 121 2.93 5.34 -13.64
N SER A 122 3.36 4.08 -13.67
CA SER A 122 2.74 3.02 -14.47
C SER A 122 1.66 2.29 -13.66
N ILE A 123 0.64 1.79 -14.35
CA ILE A 123 -0.29 0.83 -13.77
C ILE A 123 0.36 -0.54 -13.85
N ALA A 124 0.55 -1.20 -12.70
CA ALA A 124 1.11 -2.54 -12.60
C ALA A 124 0.21 -3.38 -11.67
N GLY A 125 0.13 -4.69 -11.91
CA GLY A 125 -0.57 -5.62 -11.01
C GLY A 125 -2.09 -5.68 -11.13
N LEU A 126 -2.70 -5.18 -12.22
CA LEU A 126 -4.13 -5.40 -12.47
C LEU A 126 -4.35 -6.83 -12.99
N SER A 127 -4.48 -7.79 -12.09
CA SER A 127 -4.65 -9.22 -12.42
C SER A 127 -6.05 -9.55 -12.95
N ASN A 128 -7.10 -9.02 -12.32
CA ASN A 128 -8.50 -9.34 -12.63
C ASN A 128 -9.34 -8.08 -12.85
N GLY A 129 -9.16 -7.43 -14.01
CA GLY A 129 -9.83 -6.17 -14.39
C GLY A 129 -11.36 -6.20 -14.37
N ASN A 130 -11.97 -7.37 -14.54
CA ASN A 130 -13.42 -7.55 -14.48
C ASN A 130 -13.97 -7.59 -13.05
N CYS A 131 -13.13 -7.94 -12.06
CA CYS A 131 -13.49 -8.09 -10.65
C CYS A 131 -13.17 -6.81 -9.87
N TYR A 132 -11.99 -6.26 -10.16
CA TYR A 132 -11.47 -5.04 -9.56
C TYR A 132 -10.86 -4.18 -10.65
N SER A 133 -11.02 -2.87 -10.52
CA SER A 133 -10.60 -1.91 -11.52
C SER A 133 -9.81 -0.78 -10.87
N LEU A 134 -8.91 -0.19 -11.66
CA LEU A 134 -8.14 0.97 -11.29
C LEU A 134 -8.21 1.98 -12.43
N LEU A 135 -8.50 3.23 -12.10
CA LEU A 135 -8.57 4.33 -13.04
C LEU A 135 -7.68 5.48 -12.57
N ARG A 136 -6.52 5.61 -13.20
CA ARG A 136 -5.64 6.76 -12.99
C ARG A 136 -6.25 8.00 -13.64
N SER A 137 -6.32 9.08 -12.87
CA SER A 137 -6.79 10.37 -13.35
C SER A 137 -5.63 11.32 -13.63
N GLN A 138 -5.89 12.35 -14.43
CA GLN A 138 -4.94 13.45 -14.58
C GLN A 138 -4.83 14.23 -13.27
N TYR A 139 -3.68 14.87 -13.07
CA TYR A 139 -3.46 15.77 -11.94
C TYR A 139 -4.54 16.83 -11.85
N GLN A 140 -5.07 17.04 -10.64
CA GLN A 140 -6.01 18.11 -10.35
C GLN A 140 -5.55 18.89 -9.12
N LYS A 141 -5.66 20.22 -9.15
CA LYS A 141 -5.14 21.08 -8.07
C LYS A 141 -5.64 20.70 -6.67
N ASN A 142 -6.89 20.24 -6.54
CA ASN A 142 -7.49 19.90 -5.25
C ASN A 142 -7.31 18.43 -4.85
N PHE A 143 -6.93 17.56 -5.79
CA PHE A 143 -6.78 16.12 -5.56
C PHE A 143 -5.33 15.63 -5.70
N GLY A 144 -4.41 16.47 -6.19
CA GLY A 144 -3.06 16.06 -6.55
C GLY A 144 -3.03 14.96 -7.61
N ASP A 145 -1.96 14.18 -7.62
CA ASP A 145 -1.91 12.90 -8.33
C ASP A 145 -2.80 11.90 -7.57
N HIS A 146 -3.71 11.23 -8.29
CA HIS A 146 -4.75 10.40 -7.70
C HIS A 146 -5.25 9.33 -8.66
N PHE A 147 -5.87 8.30 -8.10
CA PHE A 147 -6.54 7.26 -8.87
C PHE A 147 -7.75 6.71 -8.12
N PHE A 148 -8.76 6.33 -8.89
CA PHE A 148 -9.90 5.57 -8.36
C PHE A 148 -9.59 4.08 -8.41
N TYR A 149 -10.10 3.35 -7.45
CA TYR A 149 -9.96 1.90 -7.39
C TYR A 149 -11.19 1.27 -6.75
N GLY A 150 -11.38 -0.01 -7.04
CA GLY A 150 -12.39 -0.82 -6.37
C GLY A 150 -13.05 -1.83 -7.30
N GLY A 151 -14.02 -2.53 -6.75
CA GLY A 151 -14.83 -3.49 -7.46
C GLY A 151 -15.48 -4.48 -6.50
N PRO A 152 -16.56 -5.14 -6.93
CA PRO A 152 -17.37 -5.96 -6.04
C PRO A 152 -16.75 -7.32 -5.74
N GLY A 153 -15.71 -7.73 -6.47
CA GLY A 153 -15.29 -9.13 -6.52
C GLY A 153 -16.27 -9.94 -7.36
N TYR A 154 -16.89 -10.96 -6.76
CA TYR A 154 -17.88 -11.82 -7.41
C TYR A 154 -19.03 -11.03 -8.04
N SER A 155 -19.23 -11.21 -9.34
CA SER A 155 -20.31 -10.59 -10.12
C SER A 155 -20.55 -11.34 -11.43
N ARG A 156 -21.57 -10.99 -12.21
CA ARG A 156 -21.79 -11.61 -13.54
C ARG A 156 -20.59 -11.44 -14.49
N SER A 157 -19.81 -10.37 -14.31
CA SER A 157 -18.62 -10.08 -15.12
C SER A 157 -17.35 -10.72 -14.55
N CYS A 158 -17.42 -11.18 -13.29
CA CYS A 158 -16.35 -11.83 -12.55
C CYS A 158 -16.96 -13.01 -11.77
N PRO A 159 -17.27 -14.10 -12.49
CA PRO A 159 -17.77 -15.31 -11.86
C PRO A 159 -16.70 -15.93 -10.96
#